data_AF-E3TF21-F1
#
_entry.id   AF-E3TF21-F1
#
_cell.length_a   1.000
_cell.length_b   1.000
_cell.length_c   1.000
_cell.angle_alpha   90.00
_cell.angle_beta   90.00
_cell.angle_gamma   90.00
#
_symmetry.space_group_name_H-M   'P 1'
#
loop_
_entity.id
_entity.type
_entity.pdbx_description
1 polymer ?
#
loop_
_entity_poly.entity_id
_entity_poly.type
_entity_poly.pdbx_seq_one_letter_code
_entity_poly.pdbx_strand_id
1 'polypeptide(L)'
;MDSIKKKMMAMKLEKENAMEKALNLETQLKEKANDMDKKEEEMNEMQTKVKTIQAEVDTVQESLQEATSKLEETEKRATNAEAEVAAMTRRIRLLEEDLEQSGGRLTDTSSKLDDASKAAEESERSRKTLETRSISDDERMAQLEDQVKEAKYIAEDAERKYDEAARRLAVTEVDLERAESRLETSESKIVELEEELRIVGNNMKSLEVSEQESAQREESYEETIRDLTERLKLAEQRAAEADRQVSKLQNEVDRLEDELLSEKERFRGIGGELDTTFAELTSF
;
A
#
# COMPACT_ATOMS: atom_id res chain seq x y z
N MET A 1 144.95 141.53 -56.58
CA MET A 1 145.18 140.51 -55.54
C MET A 1 143.95 140.26 -54.64
N ASP A 2 142.95 141.15 -54.60
CA ASP A 2 141.72 140.98 -53.77
C ASP A 2 140.58 140.16 -54.40
N SER A 3 140.49 140.02 -55.73
CA SER A 3 139.35 139.30 -56.34
C SER A 3 139.45 137.77 -56.26
N ILE A 4 140.67 137.22 -56.08
CA ILE A 4 140.89 135.78 -55.99
C ILE A 4 140.52 135.24 -54.61
N LYS A 5 140.79 135.98 -53.52
CA LYS A 5 140.39 135.59 -52.16
C LYS A 5 138.87 135.55 -51.98
N LYS A 6 138.13 136.52 -52.53
CA LYS A 6 136.65 136.53 -52.50
C LYS A 6 136.03 135.34 -53.24
N LYS A 7 136.59 134.95 -54.39
CA LYS A 7 136.09 133.82 -55.18
C LYS A 7 136.36 132.47 -54.50
N MET A 8 137.53 132.34 -53.86
CA MET A 8 137.88 131.14 -53.09
C MET A 8 137.03 131.00 -51.82
N MET A 9 136.69 132.11 -51.17
CA MET A 9 135.79 132.13 -50.00
C MET A 9 134.34 131.83 -50.40
N ALA A 10 133.88 132.31 -51.56
CA ALA A 10 132.56 132.00 -52.12
C ALA A 10 132.44 130.51 -52.52
N MET A 11 133.44 129.94 -53.20
CA MET A 11 133.43 128.51 -53.55
C MET A 11 133.54 127.60 -52.32
N LYS A 12 134.24 128.04 -51.26
CA LYS A 12 134.29 127.30 -50.00
C LYS A 12 132.91 127.30 -49.32
N LEU A 13 132.22 128.44 -49.31
CA LEU A 13 130.87 128.57 -48.78
C LEU A 13 129.83 127.78 -49.60
N GLU A 14 129.94 127.77 -50.94
CA GLU A 14 129.09 126.95 -51.81
C GLU A 14 129.33 125.45 -51.62
N LYS A 15 130.59 125.03 -51.44
CA LYS A 15 130.92 123.64 -51.12
C LYS A 15 130.38 123.25 -49.75
N GLU A 16 130.53 124.09 -48.73
CA GLU A 16 129.97 123.86 -47.39
C GLU A 16 128.44 123.78 -47.43
N ASN A 17 127.76 124.69 -48.13
CA ASN A 17 126.29 124.65 -48.31
C ASN A 17 125.82 123.42 -49.09
N ALA A 18 126.52 123.01 -50.15
CA ALA A 18 126.17 121.82 -50.93
C ALA A 18 126.39 120.54 -50.11
N MET A 19 127.44 120.51 -49.31
CA MET A 19 127.75 119.39 -48.42
C MET A 19 126.72 119.30 -47.28
N GLU A 20 126.32 120.43 -46.68
CA GLU A 20 125.27 120.49 -45.67
C GLU A 20 123.90 120.08 -46.24
N LYS A 21 123.58 120.47 -47.49
CA LYS A 21 122.34 120.07 -48.17
C LYS A 21 122.32 118.59 -48.54
N ALA A 22 123.46 118.03 -48.96
CA ALA A 22 123.61 116.59 -49.21
C ALA A 22 123.46 115.80 -47.91
N LEU A 23 124.08 116.27 -46.82
CA LEU A 23 123.97 115.65 -45.49
C LEU A 23 122.52 115.67 -45.00
N ASN A 24 121.82 116.80 -45.19
CA ASN A 24 120.42 116.97 -44.80
C ASN A 24 119.48 116.06 -45.60
N LEU A 25 119.71 115.91 -46.92
CA LEU A 25 118.97 114.98 -47.76
C LEU A 25 119.26 113.51 -47.40
N GLU A 26 120.49 113.19 -47.00
CA GLU A 26 120.88 111.85 -46.56
C GLU A 26 120.24 111.49 -45.20
N THR A 27 120.13 112.45 -44.28
CA THR A 27 119.32 112.29 -43.05
C THR A 27 117.85 112.11 -43.34
N GLN A 28 117.26 112.90 -44.26
CA GLN A 28 115.85 112.75 -44.62
C GLN A 28 115.55 111.41 -45.32
N LEU A 29 116.47 110.92 -46.16
CA LEU A 29 116.37 109.60 -46.78
C LEU A 29 116.44 108.49 -45.74
N LYS A 30 117.32 108.59 -44.74
CA LYS A 30 117.37 107.65 -43.60
C LYS A 30 116.11 107.70 -42.75
N GLU A 31 115.58 108.89 -42.47
CA GLU A 31 114.32 109.03 -41.72
C GLU A 31 113.15 108.43 -42.48
N LYS A 32 113.04 108.70 -43.79
CA LYS A 32 112.01 108.10 -44.65
C LYS A 32 112.14 106.59 -44.79
N ALA A 33 113.37 106.06 -44.87
CA ALA A 33 113.62 104.63 -44.87
C ALA A 33 113.17 103.99 -43.55
N ASN A 34 113.56 104.57 -42.41
CA ASN A 34 113.12 104.10 -41.09
C ASN A 34 111.60 104.18 -40.90
N ASP A 35 110.94 105.22 -41.40
CA ASP A 35 109.47 105.33 -41.36
C ASP A 35 108.80 104.30 -42.27
N MET A 36 109.39 104.01 -43.43
CA MET A 36 108.91 102.97 -44.34
C MET A 36 109.07 101.59 -43.70
N ASP A 37 110.22 101.30 -43.08
CA ASP A 37 110.47 100.05 -42.35
C ASP A 37 109.47 99.87 -41.21
N LYS A 38 109.18 100.93 -40.42
CA LYS A 38 108.14 100.90 -39.38
C LYS A 38 106.74 100.65 -39.93
N LYS A 39 106.40 101.26 -41.07
CA LYS A 39 105.09 101.05 -41.70
C LYS A 39 104.96 99.64 -42.27
N GLU A 40 106.05 99.07 -42.75
CA GLU A 40 106.11 97.69 -43.22
C GLU A 40 105.99 96.70 -42.05
N GLU A 41 106.64 96.96 -40.91
CA GLU A 41 106.44 96.22 -39.66
C GLU A 41 104.99 96.30 -39.15
N GLU A 42 104.41 97.50 -39.06
CA GLU A 42 103.01 97.70 -38.65
C GLU A 42 102.03 96.98 -39.59
N MET A 43 102.28 97.01 -40.90
CA MET A 43 101.46 96.32 -41.89
C MET A 43 101.58 94.80 -41.74
N ASN A 44 102.78 94.27 -41.49
CA ASN A 44 103.01 92.85 -41.23
C ASN A 44 102.33 92.40 -39.91
N GLU A 45 102.39 93.22 -38.86
CA GLU A 45 101.66 92.97 -37.60
C GLU A 45 100.14 92.99 -37.80
N MET A 46 99.62 93.92 -38.59
CA MET A 46 98.18 93.99 -38.85
C MET A 46 97.73 92.81 -39.71
N GLN A 47 98.54 92.41 -40.68
CA GLN A 47 98.27 91.25 -41.52
C GLN A 47 98.33 89.93 -40.75
N THR A 48 99.22 89.80 -39.77
CA THR A 48 99.25 88.65 -38.86
C THR A 48 98.04 88.64 -37.92
N LYS A 49 97.65 89.78 -37.32
CA LYS A 49 96.42 89.89 -36.52
C LYS A 49 95.16 89.54 -37.31
N VAL A 50 95.04 89.99 -38.55
CA VAL A 50 93.91 89.63 -39.42
C VAL A 50 93.88 88.13 -39.68
N LYS A 51 95.03 87.49 -39.92
CA LYS A 51 95.11 86.03 -40.08
C LYS A 51 94.71 85.28 -38.81
N THR A 52 95.13 85.76 -37.64
CA THR A 52 94.77 85.16 -36.34
C THR A 52 93.27 85.27 -36.09
N ILE A 53 92.68 86.46 -36.28
CA ILE A 53 91.24 86.68 -36.12
C ILE A 53 90.45 85.84 -37.13
N GLN A 54 90.92 85.71 -38.37
CA GLN A 54 90.27 84.86 -39.36
C GLN A 54 90.26 83.39 -38.90
N ALA A 55 91.38 82.88 -38.39
CA ALA A 55 91.45 81.53 -37.85
C ALA A 55 90.54 81.34 -36.62
N GLU A 56 90.43 82.34 -35.75
CA GLU A 56 89.49 82.34 -34.62
C GLU A 56 88.03 82.35 -35.10
N VAL A 57 87.69 83.14 -36.12
CA VAL A 57 86.35 83.14 -36.72
C VAL A 57 86.03 81.78 -37.32
N ASP A 58 86.95 81.18 -38.06
CA ASP A 58 86.77 79.87 -38.70
C ASP A 58 86.55 78.79 -37.63
N THR A 59 87.37 78.77 -36.57
CA THR A 59 87.20 77.82 -35.45
C THR A 59 85.90 78.03 -34.67
N VAL A 60 85.50 79.29 -34.42
CA VAL A 60 84.20 79.57 -33.78
C VAL A 60 83.04 79.15 -34.68
N GLN A 61 83.13 79.37 -36.00
CA GLN A 61 82.11 78.95 -36.97
C GLN A 61 81.98 77.42 -37.01
N GLU A 62 83.09 76.68 -37.04
CA GLU A 62 83.07 75.23 -36.96
C GLU A 62 82.44 74.75 -35.64
N SER A 63 82.82 75.35 -34.51
CA SER A 63 82.25 75.01 -33.20
C SER A 63 80.75 75.30 -33.12
N LEU A 64 80.30 76.40 -33.73
CA LEU A 64 78.89 76.78 -33.79
C LEU A 64 78.11 75.80 -34.66
N GLN A 65 78.67 75.40 -35.80
CA GLN A 65 78.05 74.42 -36.68
C GLN A 65 77.93 73.05 -36.00
N GLU A 66 78.97 72.61 -35.28
CA GLU A 66 78.94 71.36 -34.51
C GLU A 66 77.90 71.41 -33.38
N ALA A 67 77.86 72.53 -32.62
CA ALA A 67 76.87 72.72 -31.56
C ALA A 67 75.43 72.75 -32.10
N THR A 68 75.21 73.39 -33.26
CA THR A 68 73.90 73.45 -33.91
C THR A 68 73.46 72.06 -34.38
N SER A 69 74.36 71.30 -35.00
CA SER A 69 74.10 69.92 -35.42
C SER A 69 73.75 69.01 -34.23
N LYS A 70 74.50 69.14 -33.11
CA LYS A 70 74.18 68.41 -31.87
C LYS A 70 72.82 68.81 -31.30
N LEU A 71 72.50 70.10 -31.31
CA LEU A 71 71.20 70.59 -30.85
C LEU A 71 70.05 69.97 -31.66
N GLU A 72 70.12 70.02 -32.99
CA GLU A 72 69.12 69.41 -33.87
C GLU A 72 68.96 67.90 -33.62
N GLU A 73 70.06 67.18 -33.41
CA GLU A 73 70.00 65.74 -33.08
C GLU A 73 69.32 65.50 -31.73
N THR A 74 69.62 66.32 -30.71
CA THR A 74 68.99 66.21 -29.40
C THR A 74 67.50 66.56 -29.42
N GLU A 75 67.10 67.59 -30.16
CA GLU A 75 65.68 67.94 -30.36
C GLU A 75 64.93 66.83 -31.09
N LYS A 76 65.55 66.23 -32.11
CA LYS A 76 64.96 65.07 -32.81
C LYS A 76 64.82 63.84 -31.90
N ARG A 77 65.77 63.60 -31.00
CA ARG A 77 65.65 62.52 -30.00
C ARG A 77 64.58 62.83 -28.96
N ALA A 78 64.50 64.07 -28.48
CA ALA A 78 63.49 64.50 -27.51
C ALA A 78 62.07 64.36 -28.09
N THR A 79 61.84 64.84 -29.30
CA THR A 79 60.54 64.72 -29.99
C THR A 79 60.13 63.26 -30.23
N ASN A 80 61.07 62.40 -30.61
CA ASN A 80 60.80 60.95 -30.72
C ASN A 80 60.43 60.33 -29.36
N ALA A 81 61.16 60.68 -28.29
CA ALA A 81 60.88 60.19 -26.95
C ALA A 81 59.51 60.68 -26.43
N GLU A 82 59.16 61.95 -26.69
CA GLU A 82 57.84 62.50 -26.36
C GLU A 82 56.71 61.77 -27.12
N ALA A 83 56.93 61.43 -28.40
CA ALA A 83 55.98 60.65 -29.18
C ALA A 83 55.82 59.22 -28.64
N GLU A 84 56.91 58.57 -28.23
CA GLU A 84 56.87 57.25 -27.60
C GLU A 84 56.14 57.28 -26.25
N VAL A 85 56.41 58.29 -25.41
CA VAL A 85 55.72 58.49 -24.13
C VAL A 85 54.22 58.66 -24.38
N ALA A 86 53.82 59.52 -25.33
CA ALA A 86 52.42 59.71 -25.67
C ALA A 86 51.74 58.41 -26.15
N ALA A 87 52.43 57.61 -26.97
CA ALA A 87 51.94 56.32 -27.43
C ALA A 87 51.79 55.32 -26.27
N MET A 88 52.77 55.25 -25.36
CA MET A 88 52.69 54.40 -24.17
C MET A 88 51.58 54.83 -23.23
N THR A 89 51.40 56.13 -22.98
CA THR A 89 50.30 56.64 -22.14
C THR A 89 48.94 56.26 -22.72
N ARG A 90 48.77 56.32 -24.05
CA ARG A 90 47.53 55.87 -24.69
C ARG A 90 47.33 54.36 -24.53
N ARG A 91 48.39 53.56 -24.66
CA ARG A 91 48.33 52.12 -24.46
C ARG A 91 47.99 51.73 -23.02
N ILE A 92 48.54 52.44 -22.03
CA ILE A 92 48.22 52.22 -20.62
C ILE A 92 46.73 52.44 -20.38
N ARG A 93 46.16 53.55 -20.85
CA ARG A 93 44.71 53.82 -20.72
C ARG A 93 43.83 52.72 -21.32
N LEU A 94 44.17 52.24 -22.51
CA LEU A 94 43.40 51.17 -23.16
C LEU A 94 43.47 49.87 -22.36
N LEU A 95 44.64 49.53 -21.82
CA LEU A 95 44.82 48.35 -20.97
C LEU A 95 44.08 48.49 -19.63
N GLU A 96 44.02 49.69 -19.05
CA GLU A 96 43.25 49.96 -17.83
C GLU A 96 41.75 49.79 -18.08
N GLU A 97 41.24 50.30 -19.20
CA GLU A 97 39.83 50.15 -19.59
C GLU A 97 39.47 48.69 -19.88
N ASP A 98 40.32 47.96 -20.62
CA ASP A 98 40.15 46.52 -20.86
C ASP A 98 40.17 45.71 -19.55
N LEU A 99 41.04 46.08 -18.62
CA LEU A 99 41.14 45.43 -17.31
C LEU A 99 39.89 45.68 -16.46
N GLU A 100 39.38 46.91 -16.44
CA GLU A 100 38.15 47.27 -15.73
C GLU A 100 36.95 46.53 -16.33
N GLN A 101 36.84 46.50 -17.66
CA GLN A 101 35.78 45.76 -18.34
C GLN A 101 35.85 44.24 -18.06
N SER A 102 37.05 43.66 -18.11
CA SER A 102 37.28 42.25 -17.81
C SER A 102 36.93 41.93 -16.35
N GLY A 103 37.32 42.80 -15.41
CA GLY A 103 36.98 42.69 -13.99
C GLY A 103 35.48 42.72 -13.73
N GLY A 104 34.75 43.62 -14.39
CA GLY A 104 33.28 43.66 -14.35
C GLY A 104 32.66 42.35 -14.84
N ARG A 105 33.10 41.86 -16.00
CA ARG A 105 32.61 40.59 -16.57
C ARG A 105 32.92 39.40 -15.66
N LEU A 106 34.08 39.37 -15.03
CA LEU A 106 34.46 38.31 -14.08
C LEU A 106 33.56 38.34 -12.83
N THR A 107 33.24 39.53 -12.33
CA THR A 107 32.37 39.69 -11.16
C THR A 107 30.95 39.18 -11.47
N ASP A 108 30.42 39.55 -12.64
CA ASP A 108 29.10 39.10 -13.09
C ASP A 108 29.04 37.57 -13.30
N THR A 109 30.06 36.98 -13.92
CA THR A 109 30.11 35.52 -14.13
C THR A 109 30.31 34.77 -12.82
N SER A 110 31.10 35.31 -11.89
CA SER A 110 31.27 34.74 -10.55
C SER A 110 29.97 34.76 -9.76
N SER A 111 29.20 35.85 -9.83
CA SER A 111 27.88 35.93 -9.18
C SER A 111 26.91 34.89 -9.77
N LYS A 112 26.84 34.79 -11.10
CA LYS A 112 25.98 33.79 -11.77
C LYS A 112 26.36 32.36 -11.43
N LEU A 113 27.66 32.10 -11.28
CA LEU A 113 28.16 30.78 -10.88
C LEU A 113 27.71 30.44 -9.45
N ASP A 114 27.83 31.39 -8.51
CA ASP A 114 27.38 31.20 -7.13
C ASP A 114 25.87 30.93 -7.04
N ASP A 115 25.05 31.69 -7.79
CA ASP A 115 23.60 31.46 -7.86
C ASP A 115 23.26 30.10 -8.46
N ALA A 116 23.94 29.68 -9.53
CA ALA A 116 23.75 28.37 -10.13
C ALA A 116 24.17 27.24 -9.19
N SER A 117 25.26 27.41 -8.43
CA SER A 117 25.71 26.46 -7.41
C SER A 117 24.68 26.31 -6.30
N LYS A 118 24.13 27.41 -5.78
CA LYS A 118 23.06 27.36 -4.77
C LYS A 118 21.80 26.65 -5.28
N ALA A 119 21.37 26.95 -6.51
CA ALA A 119 20.23 26.28 -7.13
C ALA A 119 20.47 24.77 -7.31
N ALA A 120 21.69 24.37 -7.69
CA ALA A 120 22.06 22.96 -7.81
C ALA A 120 22.03 22.24 -6.45
N GLU A 121 22.53 22.86 -5.38
CA GLU A 121 22.47 22.31 -4.02
C GLU A 121 21.03 22.12 -3.53
N GLU A 122 20.14 23.08 -3.79
CA GLU A 122 18.72 22.98 -3.44
C GLU A 122 18.00 21.88 -4.23
N SER A 123 18.31 21.75 -5.53
CA SER A 123 17.80 20.67 -6.36
C SER A 123 18.27 19.30 -5.85
N GLU A 124 19.52 19.19 -5.40
CA GLU A 124 20.07 17.94 -4.85
C GLU A 124 19.42 17.56 -3.52
N ARG A 125 19.14 18.53 -2.64
CA ARG A 125 18.38 18.30 -1.39
C ARG A 125 16.95 17.83 -1.68
N SER A 126 16.30 18.45 -2.66
CA SER A 126 14.95 18.07 -3.10
C SER A 126 14.94 16.64 -3.66
N ARG A 127 15.94 16.29 -4.49
CA ARG A 127 16.12 14.94 -5.04
C ARG A 127 16.23 13.89 -3.94
N LYS A 128 17.09 14.11 -2.94
CA LYS A 128 17.27 13.16 -1.81
C LYS A 128 16.00 13.00 -0.98
N THR A 129 15.23 14.07 -0.80
CA THR A 129 13.95 14.02 -0.08
C THR A 129 12.93 13.18 -0.86
N LEU A 130 12.84 13.37 -2.17
CA LEU A 130 11.97 12.58 -3.04
C LEU A 130 12.38 11.11 -3.10
N GLU A 131 13.68 10.82 -3.15
CA GLU A 131 14.22 9.45 -3.12
C GLU A 131 13.87 8.73 -1.81
N THR A 132 14.07 9.39 -0.67
CA THR A 132 13.69 8.83 0.65
C THR A 132 12.19 8.57 0.72
N ARG A 133 11.38 9.48 0.19
CA ARG A 133 9.93 9.32 0.12
C ARG A 133 9.53 8.15 -0.78
N SER A 134 10.16 8.01 -1.96
CA SER A 134 9.91 6.89 -2.87
C SER A 134 10.18 5.55 -2.20
N ILE A 135 11.30 5.42 -1.48
CA ILE A 135 11.64 4.19 -0.75
C ILE A 135 10.57 3.87 0.31
N SER A 136 10.16 4.87 1.09
CA SER A 136 9.11 4.69 2.10
C SER A 136 7.76 4.33 1.49
N ASP A 137 7.42 4.91 0.34
CA ASP A 137 6.18 4.62 -0.37
C ASP A 137 6.22 3.20 -0.96
N ASP A 138 7.36 2.75 -1.49
CA ASP A 138 7.57 1.37 -1.99
C ASP A 138 7.45 0.33 -0.87
N GLU A 139 8.06 0.58 0.30
CA GLU A 139 7.93 -0.29 1.48
C GLU A 139 6.47 -0.36 1.96
N ARG A 140 5.75 0.77 1.96
CA ARG A 140 4.33 0.82 2.33
C ARG A 140 3.47 0.07 1.31
N MET A 141 3.76 0.19 0.02
CA MET A 141 3.06 -0.56 -1.03
C MET A 141 3.25 -2.07 -0.84
N ALA A 142 4.47 -2.53 -0.59
CA ALA A 142 4.74 -3.95 -0.35
C ALA A 142 3.95 -4.50 0.85
N GLN A 143 3.89 -3.74 1.95
CA GLN A 143 3.09 -4.13 3.13
C GLN A 143 1.59 -4.22 2.81
N LEU A 144 1.05 -3.24 2.07
CA LEU A 144 -0.35 -3.24 1.67
C LEU A 144 -0.67 -4.39 0.72
N GLU A 145 0.22 -4.73 -0.20
CA GLU A 145 0.06 -5.89 -1.09
C GLU A 145 -0.04 -7.20 -0.31
N ASP A 146 0.80 -7.39 0.71
CA ASP A 146 0.76 -8.59 1.54
C ASP A 146 -0.51 -8.64 2.41
N GLN A 147 -0.95 -7.51 2.96
CA GLN A 147 -2.25 -7.41 3.66
C GLN A 147 -3.43 -7.77 2.74
N VAL A 148 -3.39 -7.32 1.49
CA VAL A 148 -4.43 -7.65 0.50
C VAL A 148 -4.42 -9.14 0.16
N LYS A 149 -3.24 -9.76 0.02
CA LYS A 149 -3.13 -11.21 -0.22
C LYS A 149 -3.71 -12.00 0.96
N GLU A 150 -3.36 -11.62 2.19
CA GLU A 150 -3.87 -12.27 3.40
C GLU A 150 -5.39 -12.12 3.53
N ALA A 151 -5.93 -10.91 3.32
CA ALA A 151 -7.36 -10.67 3.36
C ALA A 151 -8.13 -11.49 2.31
N LYS A 152 -7.58 -11.63 1.09
CA LYS A 152 -8.14 -12.49 0.05
C LYS A 152 -8.14 -13.96 0.47
N TYR A 153 -7.03 -14.46 1.02
CA TYR A 153 -6.94 -15.84 1.49
C TYR A 153 -7.98 -16.14 2.58
N ILE A 154 -8.15 -15.23 3.55
CA ILE A 154 -9.16 -15.37 4.62
C ILE A 154 -10.57 -15.36 4.03
N ALA A 155 -10.86 -14.47 3.07
CA ALA A 155 -12.16 -14.42 2.41
C ALA A 155 -12.48 -15.72 1.65
N GLU A 156 -11.52 -16.25 0.89
CA GLU A 156 -11.67 -17.52 0.17
C GLU A 156 -11.85 -18.72 1.11
N ASP A 157 -11.11 -18.78 2.23
CA ASP A 157 -11.28 -19.83 3.24
C ASP A 157 -12.64 -19.75 3.93
N ALA A 158 -13.11 -18.53 4.24
CA ALA A 158 -14.45 -18.31 4.77
C ALA A 158 -15.54 -18.75 3.79
N GLU A 159 -15.42 -18.39 2.51
CA GLU A 159 -16.37 -18.80 1.45
C GLU A 159 -16.46 -20.32 1.35
N ARG A 160 -15.32 -21.03 1.36
CA ARG A 160 -15.30 -22.51 1.37
C ARG A 160 -16.01 -23.10 2.58
N LYS A 161 -15.81 -22.52 3.77
CA LYS A 161 -16.49 -22.97 5.00
C LYS A 161 -18.00 -22.71 4.94
N TYR A 162 -18.42 -21.58 4.38
CA TYR A 162 -19.83 -21.27 4.17
C TYR A 162 -20.49 -22.24 3.20
N ASP A 163 -19.83 -22.55 2.08
CA ASP A 163 -20.31 -23.53 1.11
C ASP A 163 -20.46 -24.93 1.72
N GLU A 164 -19.49 -25.36 2.53
CA GLU A 164 -19.56 -26.64 3.22
C GLU A 164 -20.70 -26.67 4.26
N ALA A 165 -20.85 -25.60 5.04
CA ALA A 165 -21.94 -25.47 6.00
C ALA A 165 -23.31 -25.48 5.32
N ALA A 166 -23.46 -24.76 4.20
CA ALA A 166 -24.69 -24.74 3.42
C ALA A 166 -25.04 -26.12 2.85
N ARG A 167 -24.05 -26.87 2.34
CA ARG A 167 -24.26 -28.25 1.89
C ARG A 167 -24.69 -29.19 3.01
N ARG A 168 -24.04 -29.08 4.18
CA ARG A 168 -24.41 -29.89 5.37
C ARG A 168 -25.82 -29.55 5.83
N LEU A 169 -26.18 -28.27 5.87
CA LEU A 169 -27.53 -27.82 6.23
C LEU A 169 -28.58 -28.43 5.30
N ALA A 170 -28.38 -28.35 3.98
CA ALA A 170 -29.30 -28.92 3.01
C ALA A 170 -29.52 -30.44 3.19
N VAL A 171 -28.46 -31.19 3.52
CA VAL A 171 -28.59 -32.63 3.83
C VAL A 171 -29.41 -32.84 5.10
N THR A 172 -29.15 -32.07 6.16
CA THR A 172 -29.90 -32.19 7.42
C THR A 172 -31.35 -31.77 7.29
N GLU A 173 -31.67 -30.80 6.44
CA GLU A 173 -33.05 -30.40 6.14
C GLU A 173 -33.82 -31.55 5.47
N VAL A 174 -33.21 -32.22 4.49
CA VAL A 174 -33.83 -33.40 3.84
C VAL A 174 -34.02 -34.56 4.82
N ASP A 175 -33.05 -34.82 5.70
CA ASP A 175 -33.18 -35.88 6.71
C ASP A 175 -34.24 -35.53 7.77
N LEU A 176 -34.39 -34.26 8.12
CA LEU A 176 -35.46 -33.77 8.98
C LEU A 176 -36.84 -34.00 8.34
N GLU A 177 -37.05 -33.59 7.09
CA GLU A 177 -38.32 -33.81 6.37
C GLU A 177 -38.70 -35.30 6.33
N ARG A 178 -37.71 -36.18 6.12
CA ARG A 178 -37.93 -37.64 6.16
C ARG A 178 -38.31 -38.13 7.55
N ALA A 179 -37.71 -37.59 8.60
CA ALA A 179 -38.03 -37.95 9.98
C ALA A 179 -39.45 -37.47 10.35
N GLU A 180 -39.83 -36.26 9.95
CA GLU A 180 -41.16 -35.70 10.16
C GLU A 180 -42.24 -36.52 9.46
N SER A 181 -42.05 -36.89 8.18
CA SER A 181 -42.99 -37.75 7.46
C SER A 181 -43.18 -39.13 8.12
N ARG A 182 -42.11 -39.71 8.67
CA ARG A 182 -42.18 -40.96 9.43
C ARG A 182 -42.92 -40.78 10.76
N LEU A 183 -42.70 -39.66 11.45
CA LEU A 183 -43.41 -39.34 12.69
C LEU A 183 -44.91 -39.21 12.44
N GLU A 184 -45.31 -38.44 11.42
CA GLU A 184 -46.73 -38.24 11.05
C GLU A 184 -47.44 -39.57 10.73
N THR A 185 -46.75 -40.47 10.03
CA THR A 185 -47.25 -41.82 9.76
C THR A 185 -47.43 -42.63 11.06
N SER A 186 -46.46 -42.55 11.97
CA SER A 186 -46.51 -43.25 13.26
C SER A 186 -47.62 -42.69 14.16
N GLU A 187 -47.79 -41.38 14.20
CA GLU A 187 -48.86 -40.71 14.95
C GLU A 187 -50.24 -41.12 14.43
N SER A 188 -50.42 -41.16 13.11
CA SER A 188 -51.65 -41.66 12.48
C SER A 188 -51.94 -43.10 12.90
N LYS A 189 -50.91 -43.97 12.93
CA LYS A 189 -51.07 -45.36 13.36
C LYS A 189 -51.42 -45.49 14.84
N ILE A 190 -50.87 -44.63 15.70
CA ILE A 190 -51.22 -44.60 17.13
C ILE A 190 -52.69 -44.25 17.30
N VAL A 191 -53.18 -43.21 16.62
CA VAL A 191 -54.60 -42.80 16.69
C VAL A 191 -55.53 -43.92 16.22
N GLU A 192 -55.20 -44.62 15.13
CA GLU A 192 -55.96 -45.79 14.67
C GLU A 192 -56.03 -46.89 15.74
N LEU A 193 -54.89 -47.24 16.35
CA LEU A 193 -54.82 -48.28 17.38
C LEU A 193 -55.54 -47.87 18.67
N GLU A 194 -55.50 -46.59 19.05
CA GLU A 194 -56.25 -46.06 20.18
C GLU A 194 -57.77 -46.20 19.96
N GLU A 195 -58.25 -45.94 18.75
CA GLU A 195 -59.66 -46.10 18.40
C GLU A 195 -60.08 -47.58 18.35
N GLU A 196 -59.25 -48.46 17.78
CA GLU A 196 -59.48 -49.91 17.84
C GLU A 196 -59.57 -50.42 19.28
N LEU A 197 -58.64 -49.98 20.15
CA LEU A 197 -58.63 -50.35 21.56
C LEU A 197 -59.90 -49.86 22.28
N ARG A 198 -60.38 -48.65 21.94
CA ARG A 198 -61.65 -48.11 22.48
C ARG A 198 -62.84 -48.97 22.08
N ILE A 199 -62.91 -49.42 20.82
CA ILE A 199 -63.98 -50.30 20.32
C ILE A 199 -63.91 -51.67 21.01
N VAL A 200 -62.73 -52.28 21.08
CA VAL A 200 -62.52 -53.57 21.78
C VAL A 200 -62.91 -53.47 23.25
N GLY A 201 -62.54 -52.37 23.93
CA GLY A 201 -62.92 -52.12 25.31
C GLY A 201 -64.43 -52.02 25.51
N ASN A 202 -65.16 -51.41 24.57
CA ASN A 202 -66.63 -51.35 24.61
C ASN A 202 -67.27 -52.71 24.35
N ASN A 203 -66.74 -53.49 23.40
CA ASN A 203 -67.20 -54.84 23.11
C ASN A 203 -66.99 -55.78 24.31
N MET A 204 -65.83 -55.68 24.97
CA MET A 204 -65.51 -56.46 26.17
C MET A 204 -66.50 -56.17 27.30
N LYS A 205 -66.80 -54.89 27.57
CA LYS A 205 -67.83 -54.51 28.56
C LYS A 205 -69.20 -55.10 28.23
N SER A 206 -69.58 -55.10 26.95
CA SER A 206 -70.87 -55.67 26.51
C SER A 206 -70.92 -57.19 26.67
N LEU A 207 -69.80 -57.87 26.37
CA LEU A 207 -69.65 -59.31 26.59
C LEU A 207 -69.68 -59.66 28.08
N GLU A 208 -69.02 -58.89 28.93
CA GLU A 208 -69.03 -59.08 30.39
C GLU A 208 -70.45 -58.98 30.96
N VAL A 209 -71.24 -58.00 30.50
CA VAL A 209 -72.66 -57.88 30.88
C VAL A 209 -73.47 -59.10 30.38
N SER A 210 -73.27 -59.51 29.12
CA SER A 210 -73.94 -60.68 28.54
C SER A 210 -73.59 -61.99 29.27
N GLU A 211 -72.34 -62.13 29.73
CA GLU A 211 -71.87 -63.26 30.53
C GLU A 211 -72.54 -63.25 31.91
N GLN A 212 -72.59 -62.10 32.59
CA GLN A 212 -73.28 -61.96 33.87
C GLN A 212 -74.77 -62.31 33.77
N GLU A 213 -75.48 -61.82 32.74
CA GLU A 213 -76.89 -62.17 32.49
C GLU A 213 -77.09 -63.66 32.19
N SER A 214 -76.12 -64.29 31.51
CA SER A 214 -76.17 -65.72 31.22
C SER A 214 -75.93 -66.57 32.48
N ALA A 215 -74.97 -66.18 33.32
CA ALA A 215 -74.72 -66.82 34.61
C ALA A 215 -75.91 -66.70 35.57
N GLN A 216 -76.57 -65.54 35.63
CA GLN A 216 -77.80 -65.36 36.42
C GLN A 216 -78.93 -66.26 35.92
N ARG A 217 -79.09 -66.39 34.59
CA ARG A 217 -80.07 -67.32 34.01
C ARG A 217 -79.75 -68.77 34.36
N GLU A 218 -78.48 -69.16 34.29
CA GLU A 218 -78.01 -70.49 34.67
C GLU A 218 -78.35 -70.81 36.14
N GLU A 219 -78.04 -69.89 37.07
CA GLU A 219 -78.39 -70.04 38.49
C GLU A 219 -79.90 -70.21 38.71
N SER A 220 -80.73 -69.40 38.03
CA SER A 220 -82.19 -69.52 38.11
C SER A 220 -82.73 -70.85 37.59
N TYR A 221 -82.12 -71.38 36.52
CA TYR A 221 -82.47 -72.69 35.97
C TYR A 221 -82.00 -73.81 36.90
N GLU A 222 -80.83 -73.71 37.50
CA GLU A 222 -80.38 -74.66 38.51
C GLU A 222 -81.33 -74.73 39.70
N GLU A 223 -81.77 -73.58 40.24
CA GLU A 223 -82.76 -73.54 41.32
C GLU A 223 -84.08 -74.20 40.91
N THR A 224 -84.57 -73.87 39.72
CA THR A 224 -85.82 -74.45 39.18
C THR A 224 -85.68 -75.97 39.00
N ILE A 225 -84.55 -76.45 38.48
CA ILE A 225 -84.25 -77.87 38.33
C ILE A 225 -84.21 -78.55 39.71
N ARG A 226 -83.59 -77.92 40.73
CA ARG A 226 -83.56 -78.45 42.10
C ARG A 226 -84.98 -78.59 42.67
N ASP A 227 -85.82 -77.56 42.58
CA ASP A 227 -87.22 -77.61 43.04
C ASP A 227 -88.04 -78.67 42.29
N LEU A 228 -87.93 -78.73 40.95
CA LEU A 228 -88.63 -79.73 40.15
C LEU A 228 -88.16 -81.16 40.46
N THR A 229 -86.86 -81.35 40.71
CA THR A 229 -86.30 -82.65 41.09
C THR A 229 -86.81 -83.09 42.46
N GLU A 230 -86.91 -82.18 43.42
CA GLU A 230 -87.47 -82.47 44.74
C GLU A 230 -88.97 -82.83 44.64
N ARG A 231 -89.75 -82.06 43.87
CA ARG A 231 -91.16 -82.37 43.61
C ARG A 231 -91.35 -83.71 42.91
N LEU A 232 -90.51 -84.03 41.93
CA LEU A 232 -90.52 -85.33 41.25
C LEU A 232 -90.28 -86.45 42.24
N LYS A 233 -89.26 -86.33 43.10
CA LYS A 233 -88.96 -87.33 44.13
C LYS A 233 -90.12 -87.53 45.12
N LEU A 234 -90.78 -86.46 45.53
CA LEU A 234 -91.98 -86.54 46.39
C LEU A 234 -93.14 -87.22 45.65
N ALA A 235 -93.35 -86.90 44.37
CA ALA A 235 -94.38 -87.54 43.55
C ALA A 235 -94.09 -89.03 43.33
N GLU A 236 -92.84 -89.42 43.09
CA GLU A 236 -92.39 -90.82 42.99
C GLU A 236 -92.59 -91.58 44.29
N GLN A 237 -92.24 -90.99 45.44
CA GLN A 237 -92.50 -91.59 46.75
C GLN A 237 -94.00 -91.82 46.97
N ARG A 238 -94.83 -90.83 46.65
CA ARG A 238 -96.29 -90.94 46.75
C ARG A 238 -96.86 -92.01 45.81
N ALA A 239 -96.36 -92.10 44.58
CA ALA A 239 -96.75 -93.13 43.63
C ALA A 239 -96.36 -94.53 44.14
N ALA A 240 -95.14 -94.71 44.66
CA ALA A 240 -94.68 -95.96 45.24
C ALA A 240 -95.50 -96.38 46.48
N GLU A 241 -95.92 -95.44 47.31
CA GLU A 241 -96.85 -95.70 48.42
C GLU A 241 -98.24 -96.13 47.93
N ALA A 242 -98.76 -95.46 46.90
CA ALA A 242 -100.02 -95.83 46.27
C ALA A 242 -99.96 -97.25 45.68
N ASP A 243 -98.89 -97.60 44.96
CA ASP A 243 -98.69 -98.95 44.40
C ASP A 243 -98.61 -100.01 45.50
N ARG A 244 -97.94 -99.71 46.63
CA ARG A 244 -97.92 -100.60 47.81
C ARG A 244 -99.33 -100.78 48.40
N GLN A 245 -100.13 -99.71 48.47
CA GLN A 245 -101.51 -99.81 48.94
C GLN A 245 -102.38 -100.64 47.99
N VAL A 246 -102.24 -100.43 46.69
CA VAL A 246 -102.93 -101.21 45.65
C VAL A 246 -102.58 -102.69 45.77
N SER A 247 -101.29 -103.04 45.90
CA SER A 247 -100.86 -104.44 46.07
C SER A 247 -101.41 -105.07 47.36
N LYS A 248 -101.46 -104.32 48.48
CA LYS A 248 -102.10 -104.80 49.72
C LYS A 248 -103.59 -105.06 49.55
N LEU A 249 -104.30 -104.14 48.89
CA LEU A 249 -105.72 -104.29 48.61
C LEU A 249 -105.98 -105.46 47.67
N GLN A 250 -105.12 -105.69 46.66
CA GLN A 250 -105.20 -106.86 45.79
C GLN A 250 -105.03 -108.17 46.55
N ASN A 251 -104.03 -108.28 47.43
CA ASN A 251 -103.88 -109.49 48.26
C ASN A 251 -105.10 -109.73 49.16
N GLU A 252 -105.73 -108.67 49.66
CA GLU A 252 -106.96 -108.79 50.46
C GLU A 252 -108.15 -109.19 49.59
N VAL A 253 -108.24 -108.69 48.35
CA VAL A 253 -109.24 -109.13 47.37
C VAL A 253 -109.05 -110.61 47.07
N ASP A 254 -107.84 -111.07 46.75
CA ASP A 254 -107.55 -112.49 46.49
C ASP A 254 -107.93 -113.37 47.69
N ARG A 255 -107.61 -112.94 48.92
CA ARG A 255 -108.00 -113.63 50.15
C ARG A 255 -109.52 -113.73 50.31
N LEU A 256 -110.24 -112.63 50.04
CA LEU A 256 -111.70 -112.60 50.10
C LEU A 256 -112.32 -113.44 48.98
N GLU A 257 -111.71 -113.50 47.79
CA GLU A 257 -112.13 -114.37 46.69
C GLU A 257 -111.95 -115.85 47.05
N ASP A 258 -110.82 -116.23 47.68
CA ASP A 258 -110.57 -117.58 48.19
C ASP A 258 -111.58 -117.96 49.29
N GLU A 259 -111.84 -117.06 50.25
CA GLU A 259 -112.86 -117.26 51.29
C GLU A 259 -114.26 -117.45 50.66
N LEU A 260 -114.62 -116.63 49.68
CA LEU A 260 -115.89 -116.75 48.95
C LEU A 260 -115.98 -118.07 48.18
N LEU A 261 -114.89 -118.52 47.57
CA LEU A 261 -114.84 -119.77 46.83
C LEU A 261 -115.02 -120.97 47.78
N SER A 262 -114.32 -120.94 48.92
CA SER A 262 -114.46 -121.93 49.98
C SER A 262 -115.89 -121.99 50.52
N GLU A 263 -116.52 -120.84 50.75
CA GLU A 263 -117.89 -120.77 51.23
C GLU A 263 -118.88 -121.27 50.16
N LYS A 264 -118.63 -121.01 48.87
CA LYS A 264 -119.40 -121.58 47.75
C LYS A 264 -119.26 -123.09 47.65
N GLU A 265 -118.06 -123.64 47.84
CA GLU A 265 -117.85 -125.09 47.87
C GLU A 265 -118.57 -125.73 49.05
N ARG A 266 -118.54 -125.09 50.22
CA ARG A 266 -119.29 -125.51 51.40
C ARG A 266 -120.79 -125.51 51.15
N PHE A 267 -121.32 -124.45 50.53
CA PHE A 267 -122.73 -124.37 50.12
C PHE A 267 -123.10 -125.47 49.12
N ARG A 268 -122.20 -125.77 48.17
CA ARG A 268 -122.39 -126.84 47.17
C ARG A 268 -122.35 -128.22 47.84
N GLY A 269 -121.48 -128.43 48.83
CA GLY A 269 -121.44 -129.63 49.65
C GLY A 269 -122.74 -129.85 50.41
N ILE A 270 -123.24 -128.81 51.09
CA ILE A 270 -124.55 -128.84 51.77
C ILE A 270 -125.69 -129.10 50.77
N GLY A 271 -125.63 -128.48 49.58
CA GLY A 271 -126.58 -128.74 48.50
C GLY A 271 -126.57 -130.20 48.03
N GLY A 272 -125.39 -130.80 47.90
CA GLY A 272 -125.25 -132.22 47.57
C GLY A 272 -125.78 -133.14 48.67
N GLU A 273 -125.55 -132.84 49.95
CA GLU A 273 -126.14 -133.56 51.07
C GLU A 273 -127.67 -133.43 51.10
N LEU A 274 -128.20 -132.25 50.71
CA LEU A 274 -129.64 -132.02 50.56
C LEU A 274 -130.23 -132.87 49.42
N ASP A 275 -129.57 -132.93 48.26
CA ASP A 275 -130.02 -133.75 47.13
C ASP A 275 -129.95 -135.24 47.44
N THR A 276 -128.96 -135.67 48.23
CA THR A 276 -128.84 -137.07 48.69
C THR A 276 -129.96 -137.43 49.65
N THR A 277 -130.26 -136.57 50.63
CA THR A 277 -131.39 -136.75 51.56
C THR A 277 -132.75 -136.67 50.86
N PHE A 278 -132.89 -135.83 49.83
CA PHE A 278 -134.10 -135.76 49.01
C PHE A 278 -134.28 -137.02 48.15
N ALA A 279 -133.20 -137.56 47.57
CA ALA A 279 -133.22 -138.81 46.82
C ALA A 279 -133.63 -140.00 47.70
N GLU A 280 -133.10 -140.10 48.93
CA GLU A 280 -133.47 -141.14 49.91
C GLU A 280 -134.95 -141.07 50.33
N LEU A 281 -135.56 -139.88 50.35
CA LEU A 281 -136.98 -139.67 50.65
C LEU A 281 -137.93 -140.00 49.50
N THR A 282 -137.45 -139.95 48.25
CA THR A 282 -138.28 -140.19 47.04
C THR A 282 -138.26 -141.63 46.52
N SER A 283 -137.47 -142.53 47.13
CA SER A 283 -137.40 -143.95 46.76
C SER A 283 -138.31 -144.89 47.56
N PHE A 284 -139.37 -144.38 48.20
CA PHE A 284 -140.42 -145.15 48.89
C PHE A 284 -141.80 -144.98 48.23
#